data_AF-A0AA39PW88-F1
#
_entry.id   AF-A0AA39PW88-F1
#
_cell.length_a   1.000
_cell.length_b   1.000
_cell.length_c   1.000
_cell.angle_alpha   90.00
_cell.angle_beta   90.00
_cell.angle_gamma   90.00
#
_symmetry.space_group_name_H-M   'P 1'
#
loop_
_entity.id
_entity.type
_entity.pdbx_description
1 polymer ?
#
loop_
_entity_poly.entity_id
_entity_poly.type
_entity_poly.pdbx_seq_one_letter_code
_entity_poly.pdbx_strand_id
1 'polypeptide(L)'
;MCNMEESMEHILTKCEATSQNEIWTLANKLWKQKTKSELTITKGVIMACGIPTPESHRNAAKQATERFQLILISESAHLIWKIRNDHVINEKAQYTAREVEL
;
A
#
# COMPACT_ATOMS: atom_id res chain seq x y z
N MET A 1 -9.41 -14.97 5.22
CA MET A 1 -10.32 -13.82 4.99
C MET A 1 -11.08 -13.53 6.26
N CYS A 2 -11.34 -12.27 6.59
CA CYS A 2 -12.30 -11.99 7.65
C CYS A 2 -13.70 -12.23 7.06
N ASN A 3 -14.63 -12.79 7.85
CA ASN A 3 -15.97 -13.13 7.38
C ASN A 3 -16.90 -11.89 7.32
N MET A 4 -16.33 -10.72 7.05
CA MET A 4 -16.96 -9.40 7.03
C MET A 4 -17.06 -8.87 5.59
N GLU A 5 -17.81 -7.78 5.40
CA GLU A 5 -18.02 -7.16 4.09
C GLU A 5 -16.70 -6.87 3.34
N GLU A 6 -16.52 -7.51 2.19
CA GLU A 6 -15.37 -7.31 1.30
C GLU A 6 -15.49 -6.01 0.49
N SER A 7 -15.35 -4.87 1.17
CA SER A 7 -15.21 -3.58 0.49
C SER A 7 -13.75 -3.28 0.16
N MET A 8 -13.50 -2.48 -0.88
CA MET A 8 -12.14 -2.04 -1.24
C MET A 8 -11.46 -1.29 -0.07
N GLU A 9 -12.21 -0.49 0.68
CA GLU A 9 -11.69 0.17 1.86
C GLU A 9 -11.31 -0.83 2.94
N HIS A 10 -12.16 -1.82 3.20
CA HIS A 10 -11.85 -2.87 4.16
C HIS A 10 -10.56 -3.62 3.76
N ILE A 11 -10.47 -4.12 2.53
CA ILE A 11 -9.32 -4.88 2.02
C ILE A 11 -8.02 -4.06 2.10
N LEU A 12 -8.07 -2.79 1.71
CA LEU A 12 -6.86 -1.97 1.59
C LEU A 12 -6.45 -1.27 2.89
N THR A 13 -7.37 -0.99 3.81
CA THR A 13 -7.06 -0.19 5.01
C THR A 13 -7.44 -0.82 6.35
N LYS A 14 -8.29 -1.86 6.42
CA LYS A 14 -8.86 -2.36 7.68
C LYS A 14 -8.76 -3.88 7.91
N CYS A 15 -8.45 -4.67 6.89
CA CYS A 15 -8.58 -6.12 6.94
C CYS A 15 -7.40 -6.79 7.68
N GLU A 16 -7.65 -7.25 8.90
CA GLU A 16 -6.67 -7.95 9.74
C GLU A 16 -6.28 -9.35 9.19
N ALA A 17 -7.14 -9.95 8.36
CA ALA A 17 -6.90 -11.29 7.82
C ALA A 17 -5.98 -11.32 6.58
N THR A 18 -5.64 -10.15 6.04
CA THR A 18 -4.69 -9.96 4.94
C THR A 18 -3.38 -9.40 5.49
N SER A 19 -2.25 -9.70 4.86
CA SER A 19 -0.92 -9.12 5.15
C SER A 19 -0.83 -7.61 4.86
N GLN A 20 -1.96 -6.90 4.85
CA GLN A 20 -2.10 -5.48 4.56
C GLN A 20 -1.36 -4.61 5.57
N ASN A 21 -1.45 -4.94 6.87
CA ASN A 21 -0.72 -4.21 7.91
C ASN A 21 0.80 -4.33 7.73
N GLU A 22 1.30 -5.53 7.40
CA GLU A 22 2.72 -5.78 7.16
C GLU A 22 3.22 -4.95 5.96
N ILE A 23 2.47 -4.97 4.86
CA ILE A 23 2.79 -4.21 3.64
C ILE A 23 2.83 -2.71 3.93
N TRP A 24 1.83 -2.15 4.62
CA TRP A 24 1.85 -0.73 4.97
C TRP A 24 2.95 -0.36 5.96
N THR A 25 3.29 -1.27 6.88
CA THR A 25 4.42 -1.10 7.80
C THR A 25 5.74 -1.01 7.03
N LEU A 26 5.96 -1.89 6.06
CA LEU A 26 7.14 -1.87 5.19
C LEU A 26 7.19 -0.60 4.32
N ALA A 27 6.05 -0.22 3.71
CA ALA A 27 5.95 1.00 2.92
C ALA A 27 6.27 2.25 3.77
N ASN A 28 5.74 2.33 4.99
CA ASN A 28 6.02 3.42 5.93
C ASN A 28 7.50 3.45 6.34
N LYS A 29 8.13 2.29 6.55
CA LYS A 29 9.57 2.20 6.83
C LYS A 29 10.41 2.78 5.68
N LEU A 30 10.11 2.41 4.44
CA LEU A 30 10.80 2.94 3.25
C LEU A 30 10.57 4.45 3.09
N TRP A 31 9.35 4.92 3.33
CA TRP A 31 9.02 6.34 3.31
C TRP A 31 9.85 7.14 4.32
N LYS A 32 9.82 6.72 5.59
CA LYS A 32 10.58 7.34 6.70
C LYS A 32 12.06 7.45 6.42
N GLN A 33 12.67 6.43 5.79
CA GLN A 33 14.09 6.47 5.46
C GLN A 33 14.43 7.69 4.61
N LYS A 34 13.55 8.04 3.64
CA LYS A 34 13.76 9.14 2.69
C LYS A 34 13.26 10.49 3.20
N THR A 35 12.10 10.55 3.85
CA THR A 35 11.42 11.83 4.17
C THR A 35 11.47 12.21 5.64
N LYS A 36 11.83 11.28 6.53
CA LYS A 36 11.76 11.44 8.00
C LYS A 36 10.34 11.72 8.52
N SER A 37 9.30 11.49 7.72
CA SER A 37 7.89 11.65 8.10
C SER A 37 7.12 10.33 8.02
N GLU A 38 5.93 10.29 8.60
CA GLU A 38 5.00 9.15 8.48
C GLU A 38 4.32 9.14 7.10
N LEU A 39 4.10 7.94 6.57
CA LEU A 39 3.28 7.73 5.37
C LEU A 39 1.81 7.63 5.79
N THR A 40 1.01 8.65 5.48
CA THR A 40 -0.42 8.63 5.76
C THR A 40 -1.16 7.77 4.73
N ILE A 41 -1.78 6.69 5.19
CA ILE A 41 -2.58 5.79 4.35
C ILE A 41 -4.06 5.94 4.72
N THR A 42 -4.84 6.44 3.76
CA THR A 42 -6.31 6.46 3.83
C THR A 42 -6.87 6.03 2.49
N LYS A 43 -8.14 5.63 2.45
CA LYS A 43 -8.84 5.34 1.18
C LYS A 43 -8.71 6.51 0.20
N GLY A 44 -8.92 7.74 0.67
CA GLY A 44 -8.81 8.93 -0.17
C GLY A 44 -7.41 9.10 -0.76
N VAL A 45 -6.36 8.89 0.05
CA VAL A 45 -4.97 8.96 -0.40
C VAL A 45 -4.65 7.88 -1.42
N ILE A 46 -5.10 6.64 -1.21
CA ILE A 46 -4.90 5.54 -2.17
C ILE A 46 -5.59 5.86 -3.50
N MET A 47 -6.84 6.34 -3.47
CA MET A 47 -7.59 6.68 -4.67
C MET A 47 -7.01 7.89 -5.41
N ALA A 48 -6.45 8.85 -4.68
CA ALA A 48 -5.89 10.07 -5.24
C ALA A 48 -4.41 9.97 -5.62
N CYS A 49 -3.72 8.87 -5.31
CA CYS A 49 -2.26 8.80 -5.45
C CYS A 49 -1.78 9.09 -6.88
N GLY A 50 -2.55 8.69 -7.89
CA GLY A 50 -2.29 8.92 -9.32
C GLY A 50 -2.52 10.35 -9.83
N ILE A 51 -3.02 11.26 -8.98
CA ILE A 51 -3.38 12.62 -9.40
C ILE A 51 -2.19 13.55 -9.19
N PRO A 52 -1.64 14.18 -10.25
CA PRO A 52 -0.53 15.12 -10.11
C PRO A 52 -0.94 16.38 -9.36
N THR A 53 -0.08 16.86 -8.45
CA THR A 53 -0.30 18.13 -7.74
C THR A 53 0.21 19.30 -8.59
N PRO A 54 -0.49 20.46 -8.61
CA PRO A 54 -0.05 21.65 -9.37
C PRO A 54 1.33 22.17 -8.92
N GLU A 55 1.70 21.91 -7.67
CA GLU A 55 2.95 22.36 -7.05
C GLU A 55 4.16 21.51 -7.45
N SER A 56 3.94 20.32 -8.00
CA SER A 56 4.99 19.39 -8.42
C SER A 56 5.96 19.98 -9.44
N HIS A 57 5.44 20.86 -10.32
CA HIS A 57 6.19 21.39 -11.46
C HIS A 57 7.26 22.43 -11.10
N ARG A 58 7.25 22.96 -9.86
CA ARG A 58 8.13 24.08 -9.48
C ARG A 58 9.44 23.62 -8.82
N ASN A 59 9.51 22.37 -8.35
CA ASN A 59 10.68 21.87 -7.62
C ASN A 59 10.92 20.38 -7.92
N ALA A 60 12.04 20.08 -8.58
CA ALA A 60 12.42 18.72 -8.97
C ALA A 60 12.56 17.74 -7.77
N ALA A 61 13.03 18.22 -6.62
CA ALA A 61 13.14 17.38 -5.41
C ALA A 61 11.76 17.04 -4.82
N LYS A 62 10.82 18.00 -4.88
CA LYS A 62 9.42 17.77 -4.47
C LYS A 62 8.75 16.77 -5.40
N GLN A 63 8.93 16.94 -6.72
CA GLN A 63 8.43 16.00 -7.72
C GLN A 63 8.96 14.58 -7.51
N ALA A 64 10.26 14.42 -7.23
CA ALA A 64 10.85 13.11 -6.97
C ALA A 64 10.28 12.45 -5.69
N THR A 65 9.95 13.25 -4.68
CA THR A 65 9.34 12.77 -3.43
C THR A 65 7.87 12.38 -3.64
N GLU A 66 7.10 13.17 -4.37
CA GLU A 66 5.71 12.86 -4.73
C GLU A 66 5.61 11.60 -5.60
N ARG A 67 6.50 11.45 -6.59
CA ARG A 67 6.58 10.22 -7.40
C ARG A 67 6.92 9.00 -6.55
N PHE A 68 7.82 9.15 -5.59
CA PHE A 68 8.14 8.07 -4.67
C PHE A 68 6.93 7.70 -3.80
N GLN A 69 6.18 8.68 -3.32
CA GLN A 69 4.94 8.47 -2.57
C GLN A 69 3.90 7.72 -3.41
N LEU A 70 3.68 8.15 -4.66
CA LEU A 70 2.80 7.49 -5.62
C LEU A 70 3.17 6.01 -5.76
N ILE A 71 4.43 5.72 -6.09
CA ILE A 71 4.92 4.35 -6.31
C ILE A 71 4.69 3.49 -5.06
N LEU A 72 5.08 3.99 -3.88
CA LEU A 72 4.91 3.23 -2.64
C LEU A 72 3.43 2.91 -2.39
N ILE A 73 2.54 3.88 -2.57
CA ILE A 73 1.11 3.67 -2.33
C ILE A 73 0.50 2.72 -3.37
N SER A 74 0.78 2.93 -4.65
CA SER A 74 0.19 2.13 -5.73
C SER A 74 0.67 0.68 -5.70
N GLU A 75 1.98 0.46 -5.53
CA GLU A 75 2.55 -0.89 -5.49
C GLU A 75 2.10 -1.65 -4.23
N SER A 76 2.02 -0.97 -3.08
CA SER A 76 1.52 -1.57 -1.84
C SER A 76 0.05 -1.97 -1.96
N ALA A 77 -0.79 -1.08 -2.48
CA ALA A 77 -2.22 -1.37 -2.70
C ALA A 77 -2.40 -2.52 -3.71
N HIS A 78 -1.62 -2.53 -4.78
CA HIS A 78 -1.63 -3.61 -5.77
C HIS A 78 -1.23 -4.96 -5.14
N LEU A 79 -0.16 -4.99 -4.35
CA LEU A 79 0.32 -6.20 -3.68
C LEU A 79 -0.73 -6.76 -2.71
N ILE A 80 -1.36 -5.89 -1.91
CA ILE A 80 -2.46 -6.28 -1.00
C ILE A 80 -3.60 -6.93 -1.80
N TRP A 81 -4.02 -6.28 -2.87
CA TRP A 81 -5.10 -6.78 -3.73
C TRP A 81 -4.74 -8.12 -4.36
N LYS A 82 -3.50 -8.27 -4.82
CA LYS A 82 -2.98 -9.50 -5.42
C LYS A 82 -2.99 -10.64 -4.41
N ILE A 83 -2.50 -10.44 -3.18
CA ILE A 83 -2.52 -11.45 -2.11
C ILE A 83 -3.96 -11.85 -1.78
N ARG A 84 -4.87 -10.88 -1.66
CA ARG A 84 -6.30 -11.17 -1.47
C ARG A 84 -6.82 -12.06 -2.61
N ASN A 85 -6.58 -11.68 -3.86
CA ASN A 85 -7.04 -12.46 -5.01
C ASN A 85 -6.43 -13.86 -5.06
N ASP A 86 -5.16 -14.01 -4.70
CA ASP A 86 -4.52 -15.33 -4.60
C ASP A 86 -5.22 -16.23 -3.58
N HIS A 87 -5.69 -15.68 -2.45
CA HIS A 87 -6.45 -16.45 -1.46
C HIS A 87 -7.92 -16.68 -1.85
N VAL A 88 -8.60 -15.68 -2.43
CA VAL A 88 -10.05 -15.77 -2.72
C VAL A 88 -10.34 -16.48 -4.03
N ILE A 89 -9.60 -16.13 -5.08
CA ILE A 89 -9.88 -16.55 -6.46
C ILE A 89 -9.05 -17.78 -6.82
N ASN A 90 -7.78 -17.80 -6.42
CA ASN A 90 -6.87 -18.88 -6.75
C ASN A 90 -6.79 -19.97 -5.67
N GLU A 91 -7.56 -19.82 -4.58
CA GLU A 91 -7.64 -20.77 -3.45
C GLU A 91 -6.27 -21.16 -2.87
N LYS A 92 -5.27 -20.28 -2.98
CA LYS A 92 -3.94 -20.53 -2.43
C LYS A 92 -3.97 -20.41 -0.91
N ALA A 93 -3.21 -21.27 -0.23
CA ALA A 93 -2.98 -21.18 1.21
C ALA A 93 -2.33 -19.85 1.59
N GLN A 94 -2.56 -19.38 2.81
CA GLN A 94 -2.02 -18.11 3.27
C GLN A 94 -0.49 -18.08 3.25
N TYR A 95 0.08 -17.08 2.58
CA TYR A 95 1.50 -16.77 2.69
C TYR A 95 1.82 -16.48 4.15
N THR A 96 2.69 -17.28 4.77
CA THR A 96 3.17 -17.03 6.12
C THR A 96 4.44 -16.18 6.03
N ALA A 97 4.67 -15.29 7.01
CA ALA A 97 5.79 -14.34 7.05
C ALA A 97 7.22 -14.95 6.94
N ARG A 98 7.34 -16.27 6.80
CA ARG A 98 8.60 -17.01 6.65
C ARG A 98 9.17 -17.04 5.23
N GLU A 99 8.41 -16.61 4.23
CA GLU A 99 8.85 -16.71 2.82
C GLU A 99 9.49 -15.42 2.27
N VAL A 100 9.77 -14.41 3.11
CA VAL A 100 10.37 -13.13 2.70
C VAL A 100 11.86 -13.01 3.10
N GLU A 101 12.47 -14.09 3.61
CA GLU A 101 13.92 -14.20 3.80
C GLU A 101 14.54 -15.15 2.79
N LEU A 102 14.80 -14.65 1.56
CA LEU A 102 15.78 -15.21 0.62
C LEU A 102 16.52 -14.07 -0.07
#